data_AF-A0A0U1QXT0-F1
#
_entry.id   AF-A0A0U1QXT0-F1
#
_cell.length_a   1.000
_cell.length_b   1.000
_cell.length_c   1.000
_cell.angle_alpha   90.00
_cell.angle_beta   90.00
_cell.angle_gamma   90.00
#
_symmetry.space_group_name_H-M   'P 1'
#
loop_
_entity.id
_entity.type
_entity.pdbx_description
1 polymer ?
#
loop_
_entity_poly.entity_id
_entity_poly.type
_entity_poly.pdbx_seq_one_letter_code
_entity_poly.pdbx_strand_id
1 'polypeptide(L)'
;MYSPYLFARASELLSLREIAAAGTNVQKLLPILEPVNSDTSSLIRCLNVWNGDVVVILNPYQKDFSNHNNLTSLNQELQPVLAARNNIILGVLVQPGLNIQDLINYINSNANHRIALIYDNSTLRDVDVTSLGSIAAIDYHIVLNNSLPAHQFQLLPVMKVIIINDYFRKLAKNADYNGPEPFTNSHLFVGNNYLGFGDYTITGRVFELGGGQPSAVAAHLVFKDLTNNNIWMKHFVSSNTQRGGADVATMFLDISDQITHFVPNNVSQFGKNIGLNHYYDCSQRRHSPGLGKNKQYQITHHISFMLDVLNGRI
;
A
#
# COMPACT_ATOMS: atom_id res chain seq x y z
N MET A 1 5.12 12.55 3.37
CA MET A 1 5.55 11.18 3.01
C MET A 1 4.39 10.41 2.38
N TYR A 2 4.67 9.31 1.68
CA TYR A 2 3.67 8.37 1.15
C TYR A 2 3.76 7.04 1.89
N SER A 3 2.63 6.46 2.26
CA SER A 3 2.53 5.28 3.11
C SER A 3 1.55 4.25 2.55
N PRO A 4 1.96 3.40 1.59
CA PRO A 4 1.08 2.37 1.06
C PRO A 4 0.76 1.33 2.12
N TYR A 5 -0.54 1.03 2.31
CA TYR A 5 -0.98 -0.08 3.14
C TYR A 5 -1.03 -1.35 2.30
N LEU A 6 -0.24 -2.36 2.68
CA LEU A 6 -0.06 -3.60 1.95
C LEU A 6 -0.37 -4.79 2.86
N PHE A 7 -1.14 -5.75 2.36
CA PHE A 7 -1.47 -7.00 3.05
C PHE A 7 -0.33 -8.03 3.01
N ALA A 8 0.92 -7.56 2.89
CA ALA A 8 2.14 -8.36 2.81
C ALA A 8 2.03 -9.60 1.90
N ARG A 9 1.27 -9.51 0.80
CA ARG A 9 1.13 -10.62 -0.16
C ARG A 9 2.34 -10.68 -1.09
N ALA A 10 2.52 -11.83 -1.75
CA ALA A 10 3.67 -12.07 -2.61
C ALA A 10 3.97 -10.94 -3.61
N SER A 11 2.98 -10.45 -4.37
CA SER A 11 3.18 -9.35 -5.33
C SER A 11 3.56 -8.02 -4.66
N GLU A 12 3.03 -7.75 -3.47
CA GLU A 12 3.28 -6.51 -2.71
C GLU A 12 4.71 -6.54 -2.14
N LEU A 13 5.11 -7.66 -1.52
CA LEU A 13 6.47 -7.87 -0.99
C LEU A 13 7.53 -7.91 -2.11
N LEU A 14 7.20 -8.52 -3.26
CA LEU A 14 8.10 -8.51 -4.42
C LEU A 14 8.30 -7.09 -4.97
N SER A 15 7.25 -6.26 -4.97
CA SER A 15 7.35 -4.85 -5.40
C SER A 15 8.31 -4.06 -4.51
N LEU A 16 8.20 -4.21 -3.18
CA LEU A 16 9.13 -3.54 -2.26
C LEU A 16 10.57 -4.01 -2.42
N ARG A 17 10.79 -5.33 -2.58
CA ARG A 17 12.12 -5.89 -2.80
C ARG A 17 12.74 -5.39 -4.11
N GLU A 18 11.94 -5.22 -5.15
CA GLU A 18 12.36 -4.68 -6.43
C GLU A 18 12.73 -3.18 -6.34
N ILE A 19 11.91 -2.39 -5.64
CA ILE A 19 12.21 -0.97 -5.37
C ILE A 19 13.52 -0.83 -4.59
N ALA A 20 13.74 -1.67 -3.59
CA ALA A 20 14.98 -1.71 -2.82
C ALA A 20 16.19 -2.10 -3.69
N ALA A 21 16.06 -3.13 -4.53
CA ALA A 21 17.11 -3.59 -5.42
C ALA A 21 17.51 -2.54 -6.48
N ALA A 22 16.55 -1.72 -6.92
CA ALA A 22 16.79 -0.65 -7.89
C ALA A 22 17.52 0.57 -7.30
N GLY A 23 17.79 0.61 -5.99
CA GLY A 23 18.43 1.76 -5.35
C GLY A 23 17.59 3.04 -5.37
N THR A 24 16.25 2.89 -5.47
CA THR A 24 15.32 4.03 -5.42
C THR A 24 15.48 4.78 -4.10
N ASN A 25 15.49 6.12 -4.14
CA ASN A 25 15.42 6.91 -2.91
C ASN A 25 14.04 6.74 -2.24
N VAL A 26 14.01 6.00 -1.13
CA VAL A 26 12.82 5.67 -0.36
C VAL A 26 12.60 6.57 0.86
N GLN A 27 13.32 7.68 1.01
CA GLN A 27 13.24 8.55 2.21
C GLN A 27 11.83 9.09 2.49
N LYS A 28 11.00 9.28 1.44
CA LYS A 28 9.61 9.74 1.56
C LYS A 28 8.59 8.59 1.54
N LEU A 29 9.03 7.34 1.64
CA LEU A 29 8.17 6.16 1.66
C LEU A 29 8.17 5.52 3.04
N LEU A 30 6.98 5.21 3.55
CA LEU A 30 6.79 4.44 4.78
C LEU A 30 5.74 3.33 4.50
N PRO A 31 6.15 2.17 3.95
CA PRO A 31 5.21 1.07 3.73
C PRO A 31 4.65 0.57 5.06
N ILE A 32 3.37 0.21 5.06
CA ILE A 32 2.72 -0.45 6.19
C ILE A 32 2.35 -1.86 5.76
N LEU A 33 2.89 -2.85 6.47
CA LEU A 33 2.75 -4.26 6.16
C LEU A 33 1.84 -4.93 7.18
N GLU A 34 0.67 -5.39 6.74
CA GLU A 34 -0.18 -6.31 7.50
C GLU A 34 0.10 -7.76 7.06
N PRO A 35 0.73 -8.59 7.89
CA PRO A 35 0.87 -10.02 7.58
C PRO A 35 -0.50 -10.69 7.52
N VAL A 36 -0.80 -11.38 6.41
CA VAL A 36 -2.06 -12.15 6.25
C VAL A 36 -1.85 -13.65 6.13
N ASN A 37 -0.61 -14.09 5.93
CA ASN A 37 -0.23 -15.51 5.90
C ASN A 37 0.56 -15.84 7.15
N SER A 38 0.33 -17.02 7.74
CA SER A 38 1.13 -17.49 8.87
C SER A 38 2.58 -17.83 8.49
N ASP A 39 2.84 -18.20 7.23
CA ASP A 39 4.21 -18.33 6.70
C ASP A 39 4.86 -16.94 6.53
N THR A 40 5.78 -16.61 7.43
CA THR A 40 6.49 -15.34 7.48
C THR A 40 7.73 -15.26 6.58
N SER A 41 8.12 -16.36 5.90
CA SER A 41 9.39 -16.46 5.18
C SER A 41 9.60 -15.37 4.13
N SER A 42 8.54 -15.06 3.35
CA SER A 42 8.58 -14.02 2.33
C SER A 42 8.61 -12.61 2.92
N LEU A 43 7.90 -12.40 4.04
CA LEU A 43 7.90 -11.13 4.78
C LEU A 43 9.28 -10.86 5.37
N ILE A 44 9.86 -11.82 6.09
CA ILE A 44 11.21 -11.71 6.67
C ILE A 44 12.25 -11.45 5.57
N ARG A 45 12.15 -12.13 4.43
CA ARG A 45 13.03 -11.86 3.27
C ARG A 45 12.90 -10.43 2.75
N CYS A 46 11.68 -9.87 2.74
CA CYS A 46 11.46 -8.49 2.37
C CYS A 46 12.07 -7.53 3.38
N LEU A 47 11.83 -7.74 4.67
CA LEU A 47 12.33 -6.90 5.76
C LEU A 47 13.87 -6.88 5.81
N ASN A 48 14.52 -8.02 5.55
CA ASN A 48 15.98 -8.12 5.55
C ASN A 48 16.67 -7.29 4.45
N VAL A 49 15.99 -7.04 3.33
CA VAL A 49 16.55 -6.23 2.23
C VAL A 49 16.03 -4.78 2.23
N TRP A 50 15.03 -4.46 3.05
CA TRP A 50 14.42 -3.14 3.11
C TRP A 50 15.18 -2.20 4.05
N ASN A 51 15.76 -1.13 3.51
CA ASN A 51 16.62 -0.21 4.27
C ASN A 51 15.93 1.10 4.71
N GLY A 52 14.75 1.43 4.18
CA GLY A 52 13.96 2.57 4.65
C GLY A 52 13.13 2.23 5.88
N ASP A 53 12.46 3.21 6.47
CA ASP A 53 11.49 2.92 7.53
C ASP A 53 10.34 2.05 6.99
N VAL A 54 9.82 1.16 7.82
CA VAL A 54 8.67 0.30 7.50
C VAL A 54 7.87 0.01 8.75
N VAL A 55 6.55 0.10 8.67
CA VAL A 55 5.65 -0.33 9.74
C VAL A 55 5.27 -1.80 9.50
N VAL A 56 5.42 -2.64 10.52
CA VAL A 56 4.95 -4.04 10.48
C VAL A 56 3.88 -4.21 11.56
N ILE A 57 2.67 -4.58 11.15
CA ILE A 57 1.55 -4.80 12.06
C ILE A 57 1.74 -6.14 12.79
N LEU A 58 1.70 -6.09 14.12
CA LEU A 58 1.96 -7.24 15.01
C LEU A 58 0.71 -7.88 15.60
N ASN A 59 -0.44 -7.25 15.38
CA ASN A 59 -1.76 -7.79 15.70
C ASN A 59 -2.68 -7.82 14.45
N PRO A 60 -2.24 -8.41 13.32
CA PRO A 60 -3.11 -8.55 12.15
C PRO A 60 -4.35 -9.37 12.50
N TYR A 61 -5.42 -9.18 11.73
CA TYR A 61 -6.70 -9.86 11.93
C TYR A 61 -7.28 -10.43 10.63
N GLN A 62 -6.57 -10.30 9.52
CA GLN A 62 -7.02 -10.83 8.23
C GLN A 62 -6.55 -12.27 8.02
N LYS A 63 -7.33 -13.02 7.24
CA LYS A 63 -7.03 -14.40 6.79
C LYS A 63 -6.55 -15.32 7.92
N ASP A 64 -5.27 -15.70 7.93
CA ASP A 64 -4.72 -16.70 8.85
C ASP A 64 -4.69 -16.17 10.29
N PHE A 65 -4.93 -14.87 10.49
CA PHE A 65 -4.99 -14.21 11.79
C PHE A 65 -6.40 -13.83 12.22
N SER A 66 -7.45 -14.21 11.47
CA SER A 66 -8.86 -13.88 11.76
C SER A 66 -9.39 -14.40 13.11
N ASN A 67 -8.74 -15.42 13.68
CA ASN A 67 -9.06 -15.97 14.99
C ASN A 67 -7.99 -15.68 16.05
N HIS A 68 -6.98 -14.88 15.72
CA HIS A 68 -5.85 -14.48 16.58
C HIS A 68 -4.94 -15.63 17.10
N ASN A 69 -5.17 -16.88 16.72
CA ASN A 69 -4.40 -18.03 17.22
C ASN A 69 -2.94 -18.03 16.76
N ASN A 70 -2.66 -17.42 15.61
CA ASN A 70 -1.32 -17.38 15.03
C ASN A 70 -0.47 -16.16 15.49
N LEU A 71 -1.03 -15.25 16.31
CA LEU A 71 -0.33 -14.02 16.69
C LEU A 71 0.93 -14.27 17.51
N THR A 72 0.89 -15.23 18.44
CA THR A 72 2.07 -15.57 19.25
C THR A 72 3.20 -16.09 18.38
N SER A 73 2.91 -17.00 17.46
CA SER A 73 3.92 -17.55 16.53
C SER A 73 4.46 -16.49 15.58
N LEU A 74 3.60 -15.64 15.02
CA LEU A 74 4.02 -14.49 14.19
C LEU A 74 5.02 -13.60 14.95
N ASN A 75 4.67 -13.22 16.18
CA ASN A 75 5.51 -12.34 16.97
C ASN A 75 6.85 -12.99 17.33
N GLN A 76 6.87 -14.30 17.62
CA GLN A 76 8.09 -15.08 17.88
C GLN A 76 8.98 -15.16 16.64
N GLU A 77 8.41 -15.44 15.46
CA GLU A 77 9.16 -15.53 14.20
C GLU A 77 9.72 -14.18 13.73
N LEU A 78 9.03 -13.08 14.02
CA LEU A 78 9.50 -11.73 13.69
C LEU A 78 10.52 -11.18 14.70
N GLN A 79 10.58 -11.68 15.94
CA GLN A 79 11.51 -11.15 16.97
C GLN A 79 12.96 -10.99 16.47
N PRO A 80 13.59 -11.96 15.78
CA PRO A 80 14.98 -11.83 15.37
C PRO A 80 15.20 -10.66 14.41
N VAL A 81 14.29 -10.43 13.47
CA VAL A 81 14.42 -9.32 12.50
C VAL A 81 14.08 -7.98 13.13
N LEU A 82 13.12 -7.93 14.06
CA LEU A 82 12.78 -6.73 14.81
C LEU A 82 13.94 -6.28 15.71
N ALA A 83 14.58 -7.22 16.42
CA ALA A 83 15.72 -6.94 17.29
C ALA A 83 16.98 -6.50 16.50
N ALA A 84 17.15 -6.99 15.28
CA ALA A 84 18.32 -6.69 14.46
C ALA A 84 18.21 -5.37 13.66
N ARG A 85 17.01 -4.78 13.55
CA ARG A 85 16.72 -3.70 12.59
C ARG A 85 15.89 -2.57 13.18
N ASN A 86 16.55 -1.45 13.46
CA ASN A 86 15.92 -0.24 14.01
C ASN A 86 15.00 0.52 13.03
N ASN A 87 15.05 0.20 11.73
CA ASN A 87 14.18 0.79 10.72
C ASN A 87 12.78 0.15 10.69
N ILE A 88 12.55 -0.92 11.46
CA ILE A 88 11.24 -1.54 11.59
C ILE A 88 10.49 -0.91 12.77
N ILE A 89 9.29 -0.41 12.47
CA ILE A 89 8.41 0.27 13.41
C ILE A 89 7.28 -0.69 13.78
N LEU A 90 7.02 -0.83 15.08
CA LEU A 90 6.00 -1.75 15.58
C LEU A 90 4.61 -1.16 15.32
N GLY A 91 3.86 -1.77 14.41
CA GLY A 91 2.50 -1.37 14.09
C GLY A 91 1.49 -2.08 14.99
N VAL A 92 0.56 -1.32 15.55
CA VAL A 92 -0.57 -1.85 16.31
C VAL A 92 -1.88 -1.34 15.73
N LEU A 93 -2.71 -2.26 15.22
CA LEU A 93 -4.09 -1.98 14.82
C LEU A 93 -4.94 -1.69 16.06
N VAL A 94 -5.55 -0.52 16.08
CA VAL A 94 -6.51 -0.09 17.09
C VAL A 94 -7.90 -0.32 16.51
N GLN A 95 -8.54 -1.42 16.90
CA GLN A 95 -9.85 -1.88 16.40
C GLN A 95 -10.93 -1.82 17.49
N PRO A 96 -12.23 -1.86 17.14
CA PRO A 96 -13.30 -1.92 18.12
C PRO A 96 -13.13 -3.10 19.07
N GLY A 97 -13.37 -2.88 20.36
CA GLY A 97 -13.20 -3.90 21.41
C GLY A 97 -11.78 -4.01 21.98
N LEU A 98 -10.78 -3.33 21.40
CA LEU A 98 -9.45 -3.26 22.00
C LEU A 98 -9.49 -2.50 23.34
N ASN A 99 -8.84 -3.06 24.36
CA ASN A 99 -8.69 -2.42 25.66
C ASN A 99 -7.55 -1.38 25.63
N ILE A 100 -7.89 -0.11 25.87
CA ILE A 100 -6.93 1.01 25.82
C ILE A 100 -5.84 0.89 26.88
N GLN A 101 -6.16 0.38 28.07
CA GLN A 101 -5.15 0.20 29.12
C GLN A 101 -4.14 -0.89 28.74
N ASP A 102 -4.60 -1.98 28.13
CA ASP A 102 -3.70 -3.05 27.64
C ASP A 102 -2.80 -2.53 26.51
N LEU A 103 -3.32 -1.70 25.62
CA LEU A 103 -2.51 -1.02 24.60
C LEU A 103 -1.46 -0.10 25.21
N ILE A 104 -1.83 0.72 26.20
CA ILE A 104 -0.87 1.58 26.91
C ILE A 104 0.21 0.73 27.60
N ASN A 105 -0.16 -0.39 28.23
CA ASN A 105 0.78 -1.31 28.86
C ASN A 105 1.73 -1.94 27.83
N TYR A 106 1.21 -2.33 26.65
CA TYR A 106 2.02 -2.82 25.54
C TYR A 106 3.01 -1.75 25.04
N ILE A 107 2.55 -0.51 24.85
CA ILE A 107 3.39 0.61 24.43
C ILE A 107 4.52 0.85 25.43
N ASN A 108 4.20 0.91 26.72
CA ASN A 108 5.19 1.10 27.79
C ASN A 108 6.21 -0.05 27.85
N SER A 109 5.77 -1.29 27.61
CA SER A 109 6.66 -2.46 27.57
C SER A 109 7.60 -2.46 26.35
N ASN A 110 7.31 -1.65 25.34
CA ASN A 110 8.09 -1.49 24.12
C ASN A 110 8.67 -0.08 23.96
N ALA A 111 8.90 0.66 25.06
CA ALA A 111 9.34 2.05 25.03
C ALA A 111 10.69 2.30 24.31
N ASN A 112 11.51 1.26 24.11
CA ASN A 112 12.76 1.33 23.35
C ASN A 112 12.57 1.15 21.83
N HIS A 113 11.36 0.89 21.37
CA HIS A 113 11.02 0.73 19.97
C HIS A 113 10.16 1.92 19.49
N ARG A 114 10.26 2.20 18.20
CA ARG A 114 9.36 3.13 17.52
C ARG A 114 8.03 2.44 17.29
N ILE A 115 6.92 3.12 17.62
CA ILE A 115 5.57 2.55 17.52
C ILE A 115 4.73 3.39 16.56
N ALA A 116 3.91 2.69 15.77
CA ALA A 116 2.85 3.30 14.98
C ALA A 116 1.50 2.74 15.42
N LEU A 117 0.54 3.62 15.70
CA LEU A 117 -0.85 3.22 15.95
C LEU A 117 -1.66 3.38 14.67
N ILE A 118 -2.35 2.31 14.27
CA ILE A 118 -3.16 2.26 13.06
C ILE A 118 -4.63 2.22 13.47
N TYR A 119 -5.32 3.35 13.35
CA TYR A 119 -6.70 3.53 13.77
C TYR A 119 -7.65 2.97 12.73
N ASP A 120 -8.35 1.90 13.10
CA ASP A 120 -9.50 1.33 12.41
C ASP A 120 -10.66 1.16 13.40
N ASN A 121 -10.88 2.18 14.24
CA ASN A 121 -11.83 2.13 15.35
C ASN A 121 -12.58 3.45 15.50
N SER A 122 -13.84 3.44 15.08
CA SER A 122 -14.75 4.59 15.20
C SER A 122 -15.42 4.72 16.56
N THR A 123 -15.15 3.82 17.52
CA THR A 123 -15.74 3.83 18.86
C THR A 123 -14.81 4.40 19.93
N LEU A 124 -13.65 4.93 19.55
CA LEU A 124 -12.73 5.60 20.47
C LEU A 124 -13.37 6.87 21.04
N ARG A 125 -13.10 7.15 22.31
CA ARG A 125 -13.52 8.40 22.96
C ARG A 125 -12.41 9.44 22.81
N ASP A 126 -12.78 10.72 22.88
CA ASP A 126 -11.84 11.84 22.79
C ASP A 126 -10.72 11.76 23.83
N VAL A 127 -11.04 11.29 25.04
CA VAL A 127 -10.04 11.07 26.10
C VAL A 127 -9.02 9.99 25.73
N ASP A 128 -9.43 8.94 25.03
CA ASP A 128 -8.55 7.85 24.61
C ASP A 128 -7.61 8.35 23.50
N VAL A 129 -8.16 9.08 22.51
CA VAL A 129 -7.38 9.67 21.41
C VAL A 129 -6.37 10.69 21.95
N THR A 130 -6.80 11.57 22.86
CA THR A 130 -5.92 12.57 23.50
C THR A 130 -4.79 11.91 24.29
N SER A 131 -5.12 10.86 25.05
CA SER A 131 -4.13 10.13 25.86
C SER A 131 -3.08 9.46 24.96
N LEU A 132 -3.52 8.78 23.90
CA LEU A 132 -2.62 8.16 22.94
C LEU A 132 -1.78 9.21 22.19
N GLY A 133 -2.38 10.32 21.76
CA GLY A 133 -1.68 11.41 21.08
C GLY A 133 -0.56 12.07 21.90
N SER A 134 -0.58 11.91 23.22
CA SER A 134 0.40 12.47 24.14
C SER A 134 1.59 11.54 24.43
N ILE A 135 1.56 10.28 23.96
CA ILE A 135 2.62 9.31 24.24
C ILE A 135 3.81 9.54 23.31
N ALA A 136 4.98 9.86 23.89
CA ALA A 136 6.17 10.22 23.14
C ALA A 136 6.70 9.09 22.22
N ALA A 137 6.62 7.84 22.66
CA ALA A 137 7.12 6.65 21.93
C ALA A 137 6.33 6.33 20.64
N ILE A 138 5.16 6.94 20.45
CA ILE A 138 4.38 6.79 19.22
C ILE A 138 4.93 7.78 18.20
N ASP A 139 5.51 7.27 17.13
CA ASP A 139 6.03 8.07 16.02
C ASP A 139 4.93 8.46 15.04
N TYR A 140 3.99 7.54 14.81
CA TYR A 140 2.94 7.72 13.81
C TYR A 140 1.55 7.37 14.33
N HIS A 141 0.61 8.25 14.03
CA HIS A 141 -0.83 8.03 14.16
C HIS A 141 -1.41 7.88 12.76
N ILE A 142 -1.68 6.65 12.35
CA ILE A 142 -2.15 6.31 11.00
C ILE A 142 -3.66 6.14 11.04
N VAL A 143 -4.41 7.03 10.40
CA VAL A 143 -5.88 6.98 10.37
C VAL A 143 -6.35 6.32 9.09
N LEU A 144 -7.04 5.18 9.19
CA LEU A 144 -7.54 4.44 8.04
C LEU A 144 -8.96 4.86 7.68
N ASN A 145 -9.23 5.14 6.40
CA ASN A 145 -10.55 5.30 5.81
C ASN A 145 -11.49 6.24 6.58
N ASN A 146 -10.96 7.35 7.10
CA ASN A 146 -11.67 8.29 7.97
C ASN A 146 -12.33 7.63 9.19
N SER A 147 -11.67 6.61 9.77
CA SER A 147 -12.13 5.89 10.96
C SER A 147 -12.26 6.79 12.19
N LEU A 148 -11.50 7.88 12.24
CA LEU A 148 -11.65 8.94 13.23
C LEU A 148 -12.49 10.10 12.67
N PRO A 149 -13.51 10.58 13.40
CA PRO A 149 -14.22 11.79 13.05
C PRO A 149 -13.30 13.02 13.12
N ALA A 150 -13.65 14.07 12.39
CA ALA A 150 -12.80 15.27 12.22
C ALA A 150 -12.38 15.94 13.53
N HIS A 151 -13.22 15.93 14.57
CA HIS A 151 -12.87 16.50 15.88
C HIS A 151 -11.81 15.67 16.61
N GLN A 152 -11.85 14.32 16.51
CA GLN A 152 -10.83 13.45 17.10
C GLN A 152 -9.51 13.51 16.35
N PHE A 153 -9.57 13.69 15.03
CA PHE A 153 -8.38 13.92 14.22
C PHE A 153 -7.56 15.12 14.73
N GLN A 154 -8.23 16.19 15.18
CA GLN A 154 -7.59 17.40 15.73
C GLN A 154 -6.95 17.19 17.11
N LEU A 155 -7.27 16.10 17.80
CA LEU A 155 -6.65 15.74 19.09
C LEU A 155 -5.29 15.06 18.92
N LEU A 156 -4.95 14.64 17.70
CA LEU A 156 -3.68 14.01 17.38
C LEU A 156 -2.62 15.05 16.99
N PRO A 157 -1.33 14.81 17.33
CA PRO A 157 -0.24 15.70 16.92
C PRO A 157 -0.04 15.63 15.40
N VAL A 158 -0.46 16.68 14.68
CA VAL A 158 -0.51 16.72 13.19
C VAL A 158 0.80 16.28 12.51
N MET A 159 1.94 16.59 13.13
CA MET A 159 3.28 16.24 12.65
C MET A 159 3.61 14.74 12.74
N LYS A 160 2.72 13.94 13.32
CA LYS A 160 2.80 12.46 13.39
C LYS A 160 1.66 11.78 12.65
N VAL A 161 0.71 12.54 12.09
CA VAL A 161 -0.50 11.99 11.50
C VAL A 161 -0.27 11.58 10.04
N ILE A 162 -0.69 10.37 9.71
CA ILE A 162 -0.73 9.86 8.34
C ILE A 162 -2.17 9.44 8.03
N ILE A 163 -2.72 9.91 6.92
CA ILE A 163 -4.05 9.46 6.47
C ILE A 163 -3.93 8.38 5.41
N ILE A 164 -4.74 7.33 5.48
CA ILE A 164 -4.77 6.29 4.45
C ILE A 164 -6.21 6.05 4.07
N ASN A 165 -6.56 6.24 2.81
CA ASN A 165 -7.92 5.98 2.34
C ASN A 165 -7.89 5.10 1.10
N ASP A 166 -8.92 4.28 0.93
CA ASP A 166 -9.14 3.57 -0.30
C ASP A 166 -9.76 4.48 -1.36
N TYR A 167 -8.92 4.88 -2.30
CA TYR A 167 -9.32 5.68 -3.45
C TYR A 167 -9.60 4.83 -4.69
N PHE A 168 -9.27 3.53 -4.67
CA PHE A 168 -9.42 2.67 -5.84
C PHE A 168 -10.88 2.25 -6.00
N ARG A 169 -11.51 2.63 -7.12
CA ARG A 169 -12.88 2.24 -7.42
C ARG A 169 -12.87 0.87 -8.06
N LYS A 170 -12.94 -0.15 -7.21
CA LYS A 170 -12.96 -1.53 -7.67
C LYS A 170 -14.30 -1.87 -8.35
N LEU A 171 -14.25 -2.30 -9.60
CA LEU A 171 -15.40 -2.84 -10.32
C LEU A 171 -15.46 -4.36 -10.20
N ALA A 172 -16.66 -4.92 -10.34
CA ALA A 172 -16.88 -6.36 -10.23
C ALA A 172 -16.17 -7.16 -11.33
N LYS A 173 -15.99 -6.57 -12.52
CA LYS A 173 -15.28 -7.18 -13.64
C LYS A 173 -14.28 -6.20 -14.24
N ASN A 174 -13.10 -6.72 -14.60
CA ASN A 174 -12.09 -5.95 -15.32
C ASN A 174 -12.60 -5.38 -16.64
N ALA A 175 -13.52 -6.08 -17.31
CA ALA A 175 -14.13 -5.66 -18.57
C ALA A 175 -14.97 -4.38 -18.45
N ASP A 176 -15.41 -4.02 -17.24
CA ASP A 176 -16.34 -2.91 -17.02
C ASP A 176 -15.60 -1.58 -16.82
N TYR A 177 -14.26 -1.59 -16.69
CA TYR A 177 -13.48 -0.37 -16.56
C TYR A 177 -13.46 0.42 -17.87
N ASN A 178 -13.67 1.73 -17.78
CA ASN A 178 -13.63 2.62 -18.93
C ASN A 178 -13.14 4.02 -18.53
N GLY A 179 -12.33 4.63 -19.40
CA GLY A 179 -11.82 5.99 -19.22
C GLY A 179 -10.88 6.15 -18.02
N PRO A 180 -10.31 7.36 -17.83
CA PRO A 180 -9.60 7.71 -16.62
C PRO A 180 -10.57 8.17 -15.51
N GLU A 181 -10.21 7.94 -14.24
CA GLU A 181 -10.98 8.38 -13.08
C GLU A 181 -10.12 9.12 -12.04
N PRO A 182 -10.69 10.04 -11.24
CA PRO A 182 -9.98 10.66 -10.14
C PRO A 182 -9.52 9.62 -9.12
N PHE A 183 -8.26 9.68 -8.71
CA PHE A 183 -7.72 8.81 -7.68
C PHE A 183 -7.55 9.58 -6.37
N THR A 184 -6.59 10.50 -6.27
CA THR A 184 -6.36 11.26 -5.03
C THR A 184 -5.74 12.62 -5.28
N ASN A 185 -5.97 13.54 -4.33
CA ASN A 185 -5.26 14.81 -4.21
C ASN A 185 -4.53 14.95 -2.86
N SER A 186 -4.45 13.88 -2.06
CA SER A 186 -3.93 13.93 -0.69
C SER A 186 -2.48 14.41 -0.59
N HIS A 187 -1.67 14.17 -1.61
CA HIS A 187 -0.29 14.64 -1.65
C HIS A 187 -0.18 16.18 -1.54
N LEU A 188 -1.22 16.93 -1.93
CA LEU A 188 -1.23 18.41 -1.87
C LEU A 188 -1.34 18.97 -0.45
N PHE A 189 -1.75 18.17 0.53
CA PHE A 189 -1.94 18.63 1.91
C PHE A 189 -0.85 18.12 2.88
N VAL A 190 0.11 17.34 2.38
CA VAL A 190 1.27 16.87 3.13
C VAL A 190 2.10 18.07 3.61
N GLY A 191 2.41 18.10 4.91
CA GLY A 191 3.15 19.18 5.56
C GLY A 191 2.29 20.34 6.06
N ASN A 192 1.02 20.43 5.62
CA ASN A 192 0.07 21.44 6.09
C ASN A 192 -0.96 20.83 7.04
N ASN A 193 -1.59 19.73 6.64
CA ASN A 193 -2.72 19.12 7.37
C ASN A 193 -2.35 17.79 8.04
N TYR A 194 -1.26 17.16 7.61
CA TYR A 194 -0.77 15.88 8.11
C TYR A 194 0.66 15.64 7.61
N LEU A 195 1.41 14.76 8.28
CA LEU A 195 2.76 14.36 7.91
C LEU A 195 2.81 13.53 6.62
N GLY A 196 1.80 12.69 6.41
CA GLY A 196 1.79 11.75 5.28
C GLY A 196 0.40 11.35 4.84
N PHE A 197 0.37 10.72 3.67
CA PHE A 197 -0.83 10.13 3.12
C PHE A 197 -0.52 8.74 2.57
N GLY A 198 -1.55 7.94 2.32
CA GLY A 198 -1.42 6.62 1.76
C GLY A 198 -2.73 6.12 1.16
N ASP A 199 -2.62 4.96 0.54
CA ASP A 199 -3.71 4.23 -0.09
C ASP A 199 -3.40 2.73 -0.10
N TYR A 200 -4.29 1.94 -0.68
CA TYR A 200 -4.14 0.49 -0.84
C TYR A 200 -3.68 0.10 -2.26
N THR A 201 -3.03 1.02 -2.96
CA THR A 201 -2.59 0.94 -4.36
C THR A 201 -3.74 0.53 -5.28
N ILE A 202 -3.49 -0.41 -6.21
CA ILE A 202 -4.49 -1.04 -7.09
C ILE A 202 -5.24 -2.19 -6.41
N THR A 203 -4.92 -2.50 -5.16
CA THR A 203 -5.46 -3.70 -4.49
C THR A 203 -6.77 -3.46 -3.75
N GLY A 204 -7.02 -2.21 -3.33
CA GLY A 204 -8.17 -1.83 -2.51
C GLY A 204 -8.06 -2.33 -1.07
N ARG A 205 -8.86 -1.74 -0.18
CA ARG A 205 -8.88 -2.09 1.25
C ARG A 205 -9.53 -3.44 1.53
N VAL A 206 -10.43 -3.90 0.67
CA VAL A 206 -11.18 -5.13 0.90
C VAL A 206 -10.25 -6.31 0.65
N PHE A 207 -9.93 -7.04 1.71
CA PHE A 207 -9.16 -8.26 1.60
C PHE A 207 -10.00 -9.36 0.94
N GLU A 208 -9.56 -9.83 -0.22
CA GLU A 208 -10.22 -10.90 -0.96
C GLU A 208 -9.30 -12.11 -1.15
N LEU A 209 -9.88 -13.29 -0.90
CA LEU A 209 -9.24 -14.58 -1.09
C LEU A 209 -9.35 -14.99 -2.56
N GLY A 210 -8.34 -14.58 -3.33
CA GLY A 210 -8.16 -15.01 -4.72
C GLY A 210 -9.00 -14.24 -5.74
N GLY A 211 -9.06 -14.78 -6.94
CA GLY A 211 -9.87 -14.28 -8.05
C GLY A 211 -10.15 -15.44 -9.00
N GLY A 212 -11.39 -15.53 -9.49
CA GLY A 212 -11.74 -16.50 -10.52
C GLY A 212 -11.00 -16.24 -11.82
N GLN A 213 -11.13 -17.15 -12.79
CA GLN A 213 -10.59 -16.93 -14.13
C GLN A 213 -11.13 -15.60 -14.70
N PRO A 214 -10.27 -14.64 -15.03
CA PRO A 214 -10.72 -13.34 -15.49
C PRO A 214 -11.34 -13.43 -16.89
N SER A 215 -12.40 -12.67 -17.13
CA SER A 215 -12.95 -12.47 -18.48
C SER A 215 -12.16 -11.44 -19.29
N ALA A 216 -11.38 -10.59 -18.62
CA ALA A 216 -10.47 -9.62 -19.20
C ALA A 216 -9.27 -9.41 -18.27
N VAL A 217 -8.09 -9.14 -18.83
CA VAL A 217 -6.93 -8.69 -18.05
C VAL A 217 -6.93 -7.16 -18.04
N ALA A 218 -6.63 -6.57 -16.88
CA ALA A 218 -6.48 -5.14 -16.74
C ALA A 218 -5.16 -4.76 -16.07
N ALA A 219 -4.71 -3.54 -16.36
CA ALA A 219 -3.70 -2.83 -15.61
C ALA A 219 -4.19 -1.41 -15.29
N HIS A 220 -4.01 -1.00 -14.04
CA HIS A 220 -4.44 0.28 -13.53
C HIS A 220 -3.21 1.11 -13.19
N LEU A 221 -3.01 2.22 -13.92
CA LEU A 221 -1.82 3.05 -13.79
C LEU A 221 -2.23 4.44 -13.32
N VAL A 222 -1.60 4.91 -12.26
CA VAL A 222 -1.78 6.27 -11.76
C VAL A 222 -0.99 7.26 -12.62
N PHE A 223 -1.52 8.47 -12.78
CA PHE A 223 -0.87 9.55 -13.51
C PHE A 223 -1.28 10.91 -12.93
N LYS A 224 -0.48 11.94 -13.19
CA LYS A 224 -0.71 13.30 -12.71
C LYS A 224 -1.44 14.09 -13.77
N ASP A 225 -2.58 14.69 -13.42
CA ASP A 225 -3.20 15.71 -14.25
C ASP A 225 -2.38 17.00 -14.15
N LEU A 226 -1.87 17.48 -15.29
CA LEU A 226 -1.00 18.66 -15.33
C LEU A 226 -1.74 19.97 -15.09
N THR A 227 -3.08 19.96 -15.16
CA THR A 227 -3.89 21.18 -14.98
C THR A 227 -4.02 21.56 -13.50
N ASN A 228 -4.29 20.58 -12.64
CA ASN A 228 -4.56 20.79 -11.21
C ASN A 228 -3.63 20.00 -10.28
N ASN A 229 -2.68 19.24 -10.83
CA ASN A 229 -1.77 18.35 -10.12
C ASN A 229 -2.42 17.18 -9.38
N ASN A 230 -3.72 16.94 -9.52
CA ASN A 230 -4.39 15.78 -8.93
C ASN A 230 -3.88 14.48 -9.56
N ILE A 231 -3.93 13.40 -8.79
CA ILE A 231 -3.61 12.07 -9.29
C ILE A 231 -4.89 11.40 -9.78
N TRP A 232 -4.81 10.89 -10.99
CA TRP A 232 -5.86 10.14 -11.66
C TRP A 232 -5.38 8.72 -11.92
N MET A 233 -6.30 7.82 -12.22
CA MET A 233 -6.02 6.45 -12.60
C MET A 233 -6.56 6.18 -13.99
N LYS A 234 -5.73 5.61 -14.85
CA LYS A 234 -6.15 5.11 -16.16
C LYS A 234 -6.19 3.59 -16.12
N HIS A 235 -7.29 3.01 -16.57
CA HIS A 235 -7.44 1.57 -16.72
C HIS A 235 -7.14 1.17 -18.16
N PHE A 236 -6.21 0.23 -18.34
CA PHE A 236 -5.93 -0.47 -19.59
C PHE A 236 -6.58 -1.84 -19.48
N VAL A 237 -7.48 -2.16 -20.40
CA VAL A 237 -8.27 -3.40 -20.39
C VAL A 237 -7.99 -4.13 -21.70
N SER A 238 -7.84 -5.45 -21.64
CA SER A 238 -7.68 -6.27 -22.84
C SER A 238 -8.90 -6.11 -23.74
N SER A 239 -8.66 -5.97 -25.04
CA SER A 239 -9.69 -5.83 -26.08
C SER A 239 -10.63 -7.04 -26.09
N ASN A 240 -10.11 -8.22 -25.78
CA ASN A 240 -10.95 -9.38 -25.49
C ASN A 240 -11.47 -9.31 -24.04
N THR A 241 -12.79 -9.22 -23.91
CA THR A 241 -13.51 -9.17 -22.64
C THR A 241 -14.46 -10.36 -22.44
N GLN A 242 -14.49 -11.29 -23.39
CA GLN A 242 -15.31 -12.49 -23.32
C GLN A 242 -14.57 -13.59 -22.54
N ARG A 243 -15.24 -14.15 -21.53
CA ARG A 243 -14.66 -15.26 -20.75
C ARG A 243 -14.34 -16.45 -21.65
N GLY A 244 -13.08 -16.87 -21.63
CA GLY A 244 -12.58 -17.97 -22.48
C GLY A 244 -12.34 -17.58 -23.94
N GLY A 245 -12.55 -16.32 -24.31
CA GLY A 245 -12.34 -15.83 -25.69
C GLY A 245 -10.86 -15.69 -26.08
N ALA A 246 -9.97 -15.55 -25.10
CA ALA A 246 -8.52 -15.55 -25.28
C ALA A 246 -7.84 -16.10 -24.03
N ASP A 247 -6.61 -16.58 -24.18
CA ASP A 247 -5.78 -16.94 -23.03
C ASP A 247 -5.25 -15.69 -22.30
N VAL A 248 -4.82 -15.90 -21.06
CA VAL A 248 -4.30 -14.83 -20.19
C VAL A 248 -3.05 -14.17 -20.77
N ALA A 249 -2.21 -14.92 -21.49
CA ALA A 249 -0.97 -14.41 -22.03
C ALA A 249 -1.23 -13.39 -23.16
N THR A 250 -2.15 -13.74 -24.06
CA THR A 250 -2.62 -12.89 -25.16
C THR A 250 -3.27 -11.62 -24.63
N MET A 251 -4.18 -11.74 -23.65
CA MET A 251 -4.81 -10.57 -23.03
C MET A 251 -3.81 -9.67 -22.29
N PHE A 252 -2.79 -10.26 -21.65
CA PHE A 252 -1.73 -9.49 -21.00
C PHE A 252 -0.84 -8.74 -22.02
N LEU A 253 -0.49 -9.38 -23.13
CA LEU A 253 0.31 -8.72 -24.18
C LEU A 253 -0.45 -7.56 -24.82
N ASP A 254 -1.75 -7.71 -25.03
CA ASP A 254 -2.61 -6.62 -25.51
C ASP A 254 -2.53 -5.39 -24.59
N ILE A 255 -2.75 -5.54 -23.28
CA ILE A 255 -2.61 -4.40 -22.36
C ILE A 255 -1.18 -3.84 -22.32
N SER A 256 -0.17 -4.69 -22.46
CA SER A 256 1.23 -4.26 -22.47
C SER A 256 1.54 -3.43 -23.71
N ASP A 257 0.99 -3.80 -24.85
CA ASP A 257 1.10 -3.06 -26.11
C ASP A 257 0.37 -1.71 -26.03
N GLN A 258 -0.84 -1.70 -25.45
CA GLN A 258 -1.58 -0.45 -25.19
C GLN A 258 -0.79 0.51 -24.29
N ILE A 259 -0.19 0.02 -23.20
CA ILE A 259 0.65 0.82 -22.30
C ILE A 259 1.91 1.33 -23.02
N THR A 260 2.58 0.46 -23.78
CA THR A 260 3.80 0.78 -24.54
C THR A 260 3.54 1.83 -25.62
N HIS A 261 2.34 1.86 -26.20
CA HIS A 261 1.96 2.87 -27.17
C HIS A 261 1.50 4.19 -26.52
N PHE A 262 0.71 4.12 -25.44
CA PHE A 262 0.08 5.30 -24.85
C PHE A 262 1.02 6.09 -23.93
N VAL A 263 1.74 5.42 -23.03
CA VAL A 263 2.49 6.07 -21.94
C VAL A 263 3.68 6.91 -22.44
N PRO A 264 4.49 6.47 -23.42
CA PRO A 264 5.59 7.29 -23.92
C PRO A 264 5.16 8.65 -24.50
N ASN A 265 3.97 8.71 -25.10
CA ASN A 265 3.35 9.94 -25.60
C ASN A 265 2.78 10.83 -24.47
N ASN A 266 2.70 10.31 -23.24
CA ASN A 266 2.17 10.97 -22.05
C ASN A 266 3.16 10.92 -20.87
N VAL A 267 4.45 10.89 -21.16
CA VAL A 267 5.50 10.66 -20.14
C VAL A 267 5.54 11.72 -19.05
N SER A 268 5.13 12.95 -19.34
CA SER A 268 5.00 14.03 -18.34
C SER A 268 3.90 13.79 -17.32
N GLN A 269 2.95 12.89 -17.60
CA GLN A 269 1.85 12.53 -16.69
C GLN A 269 2.12 11.23 -15.93
N PHE A 270 2.76 10.24 -16.57
CA PHE A 270 2.97 8.90 -16.00
C PHE A 270 4.39 8.67 -15.44
N GLY A 271 5.36 9.45 -15.89
CA GLY A 271 6.76 9.34 -15.51
C GLY A 271 7.49 8.20 -16.19
N LYS A 272 8.69 7.90 -15.68
CA LYS A 272 9.54 6.77 -16.09
C LYS A 272 9.96 6.02 -14.84
N ASN A 273 9.48 4.79 -14.67
CA ASN A 273 9.76 4.01 -13.48
C ASN A 273 9.78 2.51 -13.75
N ILE A 274 10.21 1.76 -12.73
CA ILE A 274 10.46 0.32 -12.79
C ILE A 274 9.22 -0.45 -13.24
N GLY A 275 8.04 -0.10 -12.70
CA GLY A 275 6.78 -0.76 -13.04
C GLY A 275 6.39 -0.62 -14.52
N LEU A 276 6.60 0.56 -15.12
CA LEU A 276 6.35 0.80 -16.54
C LEU A 276 7.34 0.05 -17.44
N ASN A 277 8.62 0.01 -17.04
CA ASN A 277 9.67 -0.67 -17.82
C ASN A 277 9.36 -2.15 -18.02
N HIS A 278 8.73 -2.82 -17.06
CA HIS A 278 8.30 -4.20 -17.20
C HIS A 278 7.28 -4.42 -18.31
N TYR A 279 6.33 -3.51 -18.50
CA TYR A 279 5.37 -3.60 -19.59
C TYR A 279 6.04 -3.43 -20.95
N TYR A 280 6.97 -2.47 -21.06
CA TYR A 280 7.74 -2.26 -22.29
C TYR A 280 8.56 -3.48 -22.67
N ASP A 281 9.25 -4.07 -21.69
CA ASP A 281 10.07 -5.26 -21.87
C ASP A 281 9.23 -6.50 -22.23
N CYS A 282 8.08 -6.69 -21.57
CA CYS A 282 7.15 -7.77 -21.91
C CYS A 282 6.55 -7.61 -23.33
N SER A 283 6.16 -6.39 -23.70
CA SER A 283 5.67 -6.05 -25.04
C SER A 283 6.73 -6.31 -26.11
N GLN A 284 7.98 -5.89 -25.86
CA GLN A 284 9.10 -6.09 -26.79
C GLN A 284 9.43 -7.58 -26.96
N ARG A 285 9.50 -8.35 -25.87
CA ARG A 285 9.87 -9.78 -25.88
C ARG A 285 8.71 -10.71 -26.19
N ARG A 286 7.49 -10.19 -26.38
CA ARG A 286 6.23 -10.95 -26.51
C ARG A 286 6.06 -11.98 -25.39
N HIS A 287 6.39 -11.60 -24.16
CA HIS A 287 6.35 -12.50 -23.01
C HIS A 287 5.26 -12.08 -22.02
N SER A 288 4.41 -13.03 -21.61
CA SER A 288 3.51 -12.83 -20.47
C SER A 288 4.08 -13.48 -19.21
N PRO A 289 4.33 -12.72 -18.13
CA PRO A 289 4.87 -13.23 -16.89
C PRO A 289 3.78 -13.71 -15.91
N GLY A 290 2.51 -13.71 -16.34
CA GLY A 290 1.35 -14.11 -15.55
C GLY A 290 0.76 -13.00 -14.66
N LEU A 291 -0.44 -13.25 -14.13
CA LEU A 291 -1.25 -12.26 -13.41
C LEU A 291 -0.60 -11.76 -12.11
N GLY A 292 0.11 -12.63 -11.39
CA GLY A 292 0.81 -12.24 -10.17
C GLY A 292 1.90 -11.20 -10.42
N LYS A 293 2.58 -11.30 -11.56
CA LYS A 293 3.58 -10.32 -12.03
C LYS A 293 2.93 -9.06 -12.58
N ASN A 294 1.84 -9.19 -13.36
CA ASN A 294 1.03 -8.02 -13.75
C ASN A 294 0.63 -7.18 -12.52
N LYS A 295 0.20 -7.82 -11.43
CA LYS A 295 -0.13 -7.14 -10.17
C LYS A 295 1.08 -6.47 -9.53
N GLN A 296 2.24 -7.15 -9.51
CA GLN A 296 3.50 -6.57 -9.01
C GLN A 296 3.89 -5.31 -9.79
N TYR A 297 3.78 -5.33 -11.12
CA TYR A 297 4.18 -4.19 -11.96
C TYR A 297 3.32 -2.95 -11.69
N GLN A 298 2.01 -3.13 -11.52
CA GLN A 298 1.09 -2.05 -11.16
C GLN A 298 1.42 -1.45 -9.79
N ILE A 299 1.63 -2.30 -8.76
CA ILE A 299 2.01 -1.84 -7.42
C ILE A 299 3.35 -1.10 -7.46
N THR A 300 4.32 -1.63 -8.19
CA THR A 300 5.66 -1.04 -8.33
C THR A 300 5.58 0.32 -9.04
N HIS A 301 4.79 0.42 -10.11
CA HIS A 301 4.51 1.69 -10.78
C HIS A 301 3.86 2.69 -9.80
N HIS A 302 2.81 2.27 -9.08
CA HIS A 302 2.07 3.12 -8.15
C HIS A 302 2.98 3.72 -7.08
N ILE A 303 3.78 2.88 -6.41
CA ILE A 303 4.70 3.35 -5.36
C ILE A 303 5.78 4.26 -5.94
N SER A 304 6.39 3.88 -7.07
CA SER A 304 7.44 4.68 -7.71
C SER A 304 6.90 6.05 -8.15
N PHE A 305 5.70 6.06 -8.73
CA PHE A 305 5.02 7.26 -9.18
C PHE A 305 4.70 8.20 -8.01
N MET A 306 4.15 7.70 -6.90
CA MET A 306 3.89 8.53 -5.72
C MET A 306 5.17 9.12 -5.13
N LEU A 307 6.28 8.39 -5.17
CA LEU A 307 7.59 8.91 -4.79
C LEU A 307 8.08 10.00 -5.76
N ASP A 308 7.85 9.85 -7.07
CA ASP A 308 8.19 10.87 -8.06
C ASP A 308 7.40 12.16 -7.83
N VAL A 309 6.09 12.05 -7.57
CA VAL A 309 5.21 13.19 -7.23
C VAL A 309 5.75 13.91 -5.99
N LEU A 310 6.02 13.17 -4.91
CA LEU A 310 6.53 13.77 -3.67
C LEU A 310 7.93 14.36 -3.79
N ASN A 311 8.73 13.91 -4.75
CA ASN A 311 10.07 14.43 -5.03
C ASN A 311 10.08 15.52 -6.10
N GLY A 312 8.92 15.92 -6.64
CA GLY A 312 8.83 16.94 -7.69
C GLY A 312 9.49 16.49 -9.00
N ARG A 313 9.60 15.18 -9.24
CA ARG A 313 10.10 14.61 -10.50
C ARG A 313 9.01 14.52 -11.57
N ILE A 314 7.75 14.65 -11.15
CA ILE A 314 6.57 14.75 -12.02
C ILE A 314 5.55 15.73 -11.47
#